data_AF-A0AA40HCW2-F1
#
_entry.id   AF-A0AA40HCW2-F1
#
_cell.length_a   1.000
_cell.length_b   1.000
_cell.length_c   1.000
_cell.angle_alpha   90.00
_cell.angle_beta   90.00
_cell.angle_gamma   90.00
#
_symmetry.space_group_name_H-M   'P 1'
#
loop_
_entity.id
_entity.type
_entity.pdbx_description
1 polymer ?
#
loop_
_entity_poly.entity_id
_entity_poly.type
_entity_poly.pdbx_seq_one_letter_code
_entity_poly.pdbx_strand_id
1 'polypeptide(L)'
;MVLKKMQEAPESATVIFAGDTNLRDQEVTKCGGLPGNISDVWEFLGKPKHCQYTWDTQMNSNLGIRATCRHRFDRIFFRAAEGGGHIIPQSLDLLGLEKLDCGRFPSDHWGLLCTLDVIL
;
A
#
# COMPACT_ATOMS: atom_id res chain seq x y z
N MET A 1 16.88 3.54 4.19
CA MET A 1 15.44 3.84 4.10
C MET A 1 14.92 3.34 2.75
N VAL A 2 13.71 2.79 2.71
CA VAL A 2 13.08 2.20 1.51
C VAL A 2 13.12 3.15 0.31
N LEU A 3 12.69 4.41 0.48
CA LEU A 3 12.64 5.39 -0.61
C LEU A 3 14.02 5.64 -1.25
N LYS A 4 15.07 5.75 -0.42
CA LYS A 4 16.46 5.88 -0.92
C LYS A 4 16.88 4.66 -1.75
N LYS A 5 16.52 3.45 -1.30
CA LYS A 5 16.84 2.22 -2.03
C LYS A 5 16.09 2.11 -3.36
N MET A 6 14.85 2.61 -3.41
CA MET A 6 14.09 2.70 -4.66
C MET A 6 14.74 3.68 -5.64
N GLN A 7 15.25 4.82 -5.16
CA GLN A 7 15.96 5.80 -6.00
C GLN A 7 17.31 5.29 -6.52
N GLU A 8 18.05 4.53 -5.71
CA GLU A 8 19.35 3.96 -6.06
C GLU A 8 19.28 2.82 -7.10
N ALA A 9 18.11 2.25 -7.35
CA ALA A 9 17.96 1.20 -8.35
C ALA A 9 18.26 1.73 -9.77
N PRO A 10 18.76 0.90 -10.70
CA PRO A 10 19.09 1.33 -12.06
C PRO A 10 17.94 2.07 -12.74
N GLU A 11 18.22 3.14 -13.49
CA GLU A 11 17.19 3.98 -14.13
C GLU A 11 16.30 3.18 -15.10
N SER A 12 16.85 2.15 -15.74
CA SER A 12 16.10 1.23 -16.62
C SER A 12 15.18 0.25 -15.87
N ALA A 13 15.24 0.20 -14.54
CA ALA A 13 14.44 -0.71 -13.73
C ALA A 13 13.14 -0.06 -13.24
N THR A 14 12.05 -0.79 -13.44
CA THR A 14 10.82 -0.58 -12.66
C THR A 14 11.04 -1.09 -11.25
N VAL A 15 10.68 -0.28 -10.25
CA VAL A 15 10.82 -0.64 -8.83
C VAL A 15 9.46 -0.64 -8.16
N ILE A 16 9.17 -1.72 -7.42
CA ILE A 16 7.97 -1.85 -6.59
C ILE A 16 8.42 -2.17 -5.17
N PHE A 17 7.90 -1.41 -4.21
CA PHE A 17 7.94 -1.74 -2.79
C PHE A 17 6.51 -2.00 -2.32
N ALA A 18 6.27 -3.11 -1.64
CA ALA A 18 4.99 -3.44 -1.02
C ALA A 18 5.22 -4.03 0.36
N GLY A 19 4.58 -3.47 1.38
CA GLY A 19 4.67 -4.00 2.74
C GLY A 19 4.02 -3.12 3.79
N ASP A 20 4.04 -3.60 5.03
CA ASP A 20 3.63 -2.84 6.21
C ASP A 20 4.68 -1.77 6.53
N THR A 21 4.29 -0.52 6.37
CA THR A 21 5.12 0.66 6.65
C THR A 21 4.92 1.22 8.05
N ASN A 22 3.85 0.84 8.75
CA ASN A 22 3.37 1.47 9.97
C ASN A 22 3.18 3.01 9.88
N LEU A 23 3.19 3.59 8.67
CA LEU A 23 3.13 5.03 8.47
C LEU A 23 1.73 5.58 8.74
N ARG A 24 1.69 6.75 9.38
CA ARG A 24 0.52 7.62 9.43
C ARG A 24 0.64 8.64 8.32
N ASP A 25 -0.47 8.98 7.69
CA ASP A 25 -0.47 9.94 6.58
C ASP A 25 0.15 11.29 6.97
N GLN A 26 -0.04 11.71 8.23
CA GLN A 26 0.58 12.93 8.76
C GLN A 26 2.12 12.85 8.87
N GLU A 27 2.70 11.67 9.07
CA GLU A 27 4.16 11.48 9.14
C GLU A 27 4.79 11.68 7.76
N VAL A 28 4.14 11.15 6.71
CA VAL A 28 4.60 11.33 5.32
C VAL A 28 4.59 12.80 4.92
N THR A 29 3.50 13.52 5.20
CA THR A 29 3.41 14.96 4.90
C THR A 29 4.47 15.78 5.64
N LYS A 30 4.74 15.47 6.92
CA LYS A 30 5.76 16.17 7.72
C LYS A 30 7.19 15.94 7.20
N CYS A 31 7.43 14.82 6.52
CA CYS A 31 8.73 14.50 5.93
C CYS A 31 8.93 15.04 4.51
N GLY A 32 8.03 15.90 4.01
CA GLY A 32 8.12 16.47 2.66
C GLY A 32 7.50 15.61 1.57
N GLY A 33 6.79 14.54 1.92
CA GLY A 33 6.13 13.64 0.98
C GLY A 33 7.06 12.58 0.37
N LEU A 34 6.55 11.90 -0.65
CA LEU A 34 7.35 10.97 -1.46
C LEU A 34 8.25 11.76 -2.44
N PRO A 35 9.44 11.24 -2.79
CA PRO A 35 10.23 11.80 -3.88
C PRO A 35 9.43 11.86 -5.19
N GLY A 36 9.68 12.87 -6.04
CA GLY A 36 8.86 13.14 -7.22
C GLY A 36 8.79 12.03 -8.27
N ASN A 37 9.72 11.07 -8.26
CA ASN A 37 9.71 9.90 -9.14
C ASN A 37 9.10 8.64 -8.50
N ILE A 38 8.66 8.70 -7.23
CA ILE A 38 8.03 7.59 -6.51
C ILE A 38 6.58 7.95 -6.23
N SER A 39 5.66 7.04 -6.56
CA SER A 39 4.22 7.21 -6.34
C SER A 39 3.68 6.15 -5.40
N ASP A 40 2.65 6.51 -4.62
CA ASP A 40 1.82 5.58 -3.85
C ASP A 40 0.66 5.10 -4.73
N VAL A 41 0.48 3.78 -4.84
CA VAL A 41 -0.57 3.19 -5.69
C VAL A 41 -1.98 3.62 -5.28
N TRP A 42 -2.28 3.68 -3.98
CA TRP A 42 -3.60 4.09 -3.50
C TRP A 42 -3.86 5.57 -3.81
N GLU A 43 -2.84 6.42 -3.70
CA GLU A 43 -2.95 7.82 -4.09
C GLU A 43 -3.10 7.99 -5.60
N PHE A 44 -2.32 7.25 -6.39
CA PHE A 44 -2.36 7.25 -7.85
C PHE A 44 -3.75 6.87 -8.39
N LEU A 45 -4.38 5.85 -7.79
CA LEU A 45 -5.73 5.39 -8.15
C LEU A 45 -6.87 6.32 -7.66
N GLY A 46 -6.55 7.52 -7.18
CA GLY A 46 -7.56 8.50 -6.77
C GLY A 46 -8.10 8.28 -5.36
N LYS A 47 -7.32 7.66 -4.47
CA LYS A 47 -7.64 7.47 -3.05
C LYS A 47 -8.96 6.71 -2.81
N PRO A 48 -9.15 5.53 -3.45
CA PRO A 48 -10.39 4.77 -3.33
C PRO A 48 -10.69 4.39 -1.87
N LYS A 49 -11.90 4.71 -1.41
CA LYS A 49 -12.29 4.53 0.00
C LYS A 49 -12.46 3.07 0.40
N HIS A 50 -12.84 2.19 -0.54
CA HIS A 50 -13.13 0.78 -0.24
C HIS A 50 -11.89 -0.01 0.18
N CYS A 51 -10.69 0.46 -0.17
CA CYS A 51 -9.42 -0.14 0.21
C CYS A 51 -8.47 0.81 0.97
N GLN A 52 -9.02 1.85 1.60
CA GLN A 52 -8.21 2.86 2.30
C GLN A 52 -7.53 2.32 3.56
N TYR A 53 -8.24 1.52 4.38
CA TYR A 53 -7.73 1.05 5.66
C TYR A 53 -7.35 -0.41 5.57
N THR A 54 -6.08 -0.70 5.82
CA THR A 54 -5.52 -2.06 5.77
C THR A 54 -5.40 -2.67 7.16
N TRP A 55 -5.53 -1.84 8.20
CA TRP A 55 -5.65 -2.27 9.58
C TRP A 55 -6.80 -1.50 10.23
N ASP A 56 -7.82 -2.21 10.70
CA ASP A 56 -9.06 -1.64 11.20
C ASP A 56 -9.59 -2.47 12.38
N THR A 57 -9.49 -1.95 13.60
CA THR A 57 -9.94 -2.66 14.82
C THR A 57 -11.45 -2.68 14.99
N GLN A 58 -12.19 -1.86 14.25
CA GLN A 58 -13.65 -1.90 14.25
C GLN A 58 -14.16 -3.08 13.42
N MET A 59 -13.49 -3.36 12.29
CA MET A 59 -13.89 -4.43 11.36
C MET A 59 -13.15 -5.75 11.62
N ASN A 60 -11.92 -5.69 12.13
CA ASN A 60 -11.11 -6.85 12.44
C ASN A 60 -11.05 -7.12 13.94
N SER A 61 -11.63 -8.25 14.36
CA SER A 61 -11.72 -8.64 15.77
C SER A 61 -10.52 -9.44 16.28
N ASN A 62 -9.49 -9.70 15.47
CA ASN A 62 -8.44 -10.67 15.81
C ASN A 62 -7.63 -10.31 17.05
N LEU A 63 -7.43 -9.02 17.32
CA LEU A 63 -6.66 -8.53 18.48
C LEU A 63 -7.54 -8.24 19.71
N GLY A 64 -8.87 -8.28 19.60
CA GLY A 64 -9.79 -7.97 20.70
C GLY A 64 -9.70 -6.52 21.22
N ILE A 65 -9.13 -5.59 20.44
CA ILE A 65 -9.02 -4.17 20.79
C ILE A 65 -10.42 -3.54 20.75
N ARG A 66 -10.85 -2.92 21.85
CA ARG A 66 -12.19 -2.29 21.97
C ARG A 66 -12.25 -0.86 21.43
N ALA A 67 -11.11 -0.21 21.27
CA ALA A 67 -11.02 1.12 20.67
C ALA A 67 -11.15 1.03 19.14
N THR A 68 -11.73 2.06 18.52
CA THR A 68 -11.79 2.18 17.06
C THR A 68 -10.55 2.90 16.55
N CYS A 69 -9.66 2.16 15.89
CA CYS A 69 -8.44 2.65 15.28
C CYS A 69 -8.35 2.11 13.85
N ARG A 70 -8.05 2.99 12.90
CA ARG A 70 -7.98 2.65 11.48
C ARG A 70 -6.76 3.29 10.84
N HIS A 71 -5.96 2.48 10.17
CA HIS A 71 -4.71 2.91 9.57
C HIS A 71 -4.49 2.27 8.21
N ARG A 72 -3.74 2.99 7.37
CA ARG A 72 -3.22 2.54 6.08
C ARG A 72 -1.74 2.22 6.24
N PHE A 73 -1.48 1.14 6.97
CA PHE A 73 -0.15 0.70 7.31
C PHE A 73 0.52 0.02 6.12
N ASP A 74 -0.23 -0.85 5.45
CA ASP A 74 0.21 -1.58 4.28
C ASP A 74 0.11 -0.65 3.06
N ARG A 75 1.23 -0.47 2.37
CA ARG A 75 1.35 0.47 1.25
C ARG A 75 2.12 -0.17 0.11
N ILE A 76 1.81 0.30 -1.10
CA ILE A 76 2.54 -0.06 -2.32
C ILE A 76 3.09 1.23 -2.92
N PHE A 77 4.40 1.32 -3.02
CA PHE A 77 5.11 2.41 -3.69
C PHE A 77 5.75 1.89 -4.98
N PHE A 78 5.79 2.73 -6.00
CA PHE A 78 6.41 2.37 -7.26
C PHE A 78 7.20 3.51 -7.89
N ARG A 79 8.23 3.14 -8.65
CA ARG A 79 9.04 4.03 -9.49
C ARG A 79 9.09 3.43 -10.90
N ALA A 80 8.63 4.16 -11.90
CA ALA A 80 8.75 3.74 -13.29
C ALA A 80 10.21 3.77 -13.76
N ALA A 81 10.52 3.01 -14.82
CA ALA A 81 11.81 3.11 -15.49
C ALA A 81 11.89 4.41 -16.32
N GLU A 82 13.11 4.93 -16.49
CA GLU A 82 13.37 6.03 -17.43
C GLU A 82 13.61 5.45 -18.84
N GLY A 83 12.97 6.03 -19.87
CA GLY A 83 13.27 5.71 -21.27
C GLY A 83 12.30 4.79 -22.03
N GLY A 84 11.06 4.61 -21.57
CA GLY A 84 9.97 4.11 -22.43
C GLY A 84 9.12 2.97 -21.84
N GLY A 85 9.58 2.32 -20.78
CA GLY A 85 8.79 1.35 -20.03
C GLY A 85 8.04 1.99 -18.87
N HIS A 86 6.71 1.92 -18.85
CA HIS A 86 5.89 2.48 -17.77
C HIS A 86 5.12 1.39 -17.05
N ILE A 87 4.95 1.56 -15.74
CA ILE A 87 3.96 0.80 -14.98
C ILE A 87 2.77 1.67 -14.65
N ILE A 88 1.58 1.14 -14.85
CA ILE A 88 0.32 1.82 -14.54
C ILE A 88 -0.48 0.93 -13.59
N PRO A 89 -0.66 1.34 -12.32
CA PRO A 89 -1.62 0.70 -11.45
C PRO A 89 -3.03 0.78 -12.05
N GLN A 90 -3.70 -0.37 -12.16
CA GLN A 90 -5.06 -0.51 -12.71
C GLN A 90 -6.10 -0.70 -11.61
N SER A 91 -5.77 -1.46 -10.55
CA SER A 91 -6.69 -1.73 -9.45
C SER A 91 -5.95 -1.95 -8.13
N LEU A 92 -6.68 -1.72 -7.03
CA LEU A 92 -6.25 -2.00 -5.67
C LEU A 92 -7.46 -2.39 -4.83
N ASP A 93 -7.45 -3.59 -4.26
CA ASP A 93 -8.55 -4.15 -3.48
C ASP A 93 -8.06 -4.82 -2.19
N LEU A 94 -8.94 -4.90 -1.19
CA LEU A 94 -8.64 -5.61 0.06
C LEU A 94 -8.96 -7.10 -0.06
N LEU A 95 -8.12 -7.95 0.53
CA LEU A 95 -8.30 -9.39 0.65
C LEU A 95 -8.31 -9.85 2.11
N GLY A 96 -8.84 -11.05 2.33
CA GLY A 96 -8.88 -11.69 3.65
C GLY A 96 -9.95 -11.11 4.56
N LEU A 97 -11.04 -10.58 3.97
CA LEU A 97 -12.16 -9.98 4.69
C LEU A 97 -13.14 -11.02 5.24
N GLU A 98 -13.01 -12.30 4.88
CA GLU A 98 -13.81 -13.38 5.46
C GLU A 98 -13.17 -14.00 6.70
N LYS A 99 -14.01 -14.44 7.63
CA LYS A 99 -13.57 -15.29 8.74
C LYS A 99 -13.35 -16.71 8.26
N LEU A 100 -12.30 -17.33 8.80
CA LEU A 100 -12.04 -18.75 8.70
C LEU A 100 -12.99 -19.54 9.63
N ASP A 101 -13.01 -20.87 9.50
CA ASP A 101 -13.85 -21.77 10.32
C ASP A 101 -13.62 -21.61 11.83
N CYS A 102 -12.44 -21.14 12.24
CA CYS A 102 -12.13 -20.84 13.64
C CYS A 102 -12.74 -19.53 14.16
N GLY A 103 -13.53 -18.82 13.35
CA GLY A 103 -14.20 -17.57 13.71
C GLY A 103 -13.29 -16.32 13.73
N ARG A 104 -12.06 -16.43 13.23
CA ARG A 104 -11.06 -15.36 13.12
C ARG A 104 -10.80 -15.01 11.66
N PHE A 105 -10.39 -13.77 11.40
CA PHE A 105 -9.85 -13.38 10.10
C PHE A 105 -8.45 -14.01 9.89
N PRO A 106 -7.94 -14.10 8.66
CA PRO A 106 -6.60 -14.64 8.39
C PRO A 106 -5.47 -13.89 9.11
N SER A 107 -5.62 -12.58 9.28
CA SER A 107 -4.67 -11.68 9.95
C SER A 107 -5.46 -10.56 10.64
N ASP A 108 -4.83 -9.79 11.53
CA ASP A 108 -5.37 -8.52 12.02
C ASP A 108 -5.25 -7.39 10.97
N HIS A 109 -4.43 -7.60 9.94
CA HIS A 109 -4.37 -6.79 8.72
C HIS A 109 -5.22 -7.39 7.58
N TRP A 110 -5.70 -6.53 6.69
CA TRP A 110 -6.24 -6.88 5.39
C TRP A 110 -5.12 -6.92 4.35
N GLY A 111 -5.16 -7.93 3.46
CA GLY A 111 -4.22 -8.03 2.35
C GLY A 111 -4.54 -6.98 1.27
N LEU A 112 -3.53 -6.59 0.48
CA LEU A 112 -3.72 -5.77 -0.72
C LEU A 112 -3.51 -6.62 -1.97
N LEU A 113 -4.50 -6.62 -2.85
CA LEU A 113 -4.38 -7.12 -4.22
C LEU A 113 -4.25 -5.92 -5.16
N CYS A 114 -3.15 -5.89 -5.92
CA CYS A 114 -2.84 -4.80 -6.84
C CYS A 114 -2.57 -5.36 -8.24
N THR A 115 -3.19 -4.77 -9.26
CA THR A 115 -2.91 -5.07 -10.68
C THR A 115 -2.16 -3.92 -11.31
N LEU A 116 -1.09 -4.23 -12.03
CA LEU A 116 -0.21 -3.26 -12.68
C LEU A 116 -0.05 -3.67 -14.14
N ASP A 117 -0.29 -2.75 -15.07
CA ASP A 117 0.11 -2.95 -16.46
C ASP A 117 1.55 -2.52 -16.65
N VAL A 118 2.31 -3.28 -17.43
CA VAL A 118 3.63 -2.89 -17.92
C VAL A 118 3.49 -2.52 -19.39
N ILE A 119 3.66 -1.24 -19.70
CA ILE A 119 3.66 -0.71 -21.07
C ILE A 119 5.12 -0.71 -21.54
N LEU A 120 5.37 -1.39 -22.65
CA LEU A 120 6.68 -1.56 -23.29
C LEU A 120 6.83 -0.65 -24.50
#